data_AF-A0A7S3T4U9-F1
#
_entry.id   AF-A0A7S3T4U9-F1
#
_cell.length_a   1.000
_cell.length_b   1.000
_cell.length_c   1.000
_cell.angle_alpha   90.00
_cell.angle_beta   90.00
_cell.angle_gamma   90.00
#
_symmetry.space_group_name_H-M   'P 1'
#
loop_
_entity.id
_entity.type
_entity.pdbx_description
1 polymer ?
#
loop_
_entity_poly.entity_id
_entity_poly.type
_entity_poly.pdbx_seq_one_letter_code
_entity_poly.pdbx_strand_id
1 'polypeptide(L)'
;GKSLHMPATKRLSISEFHRLVAVSEPAGGEEALPRGPSGDVGRRAVPGTRRWISKGDGDMQLVVSELAVPEGSGAPVVETVEGFKQAFDLIVDEYLNGFDASEACRCVLELQAPQFHFQVVKRGVLRAMDEADRERELIAILLSCLHERGTLTAEQVAAGFRAILADLDDLTIDMPTATPLLAHFLADAVLDGLLPRAELARWAADFSAAPAAAAA
;
A
#
# COMPACT_ATOMS: atom_id res chain seq x y z
N GLY A 1 42.22 -13.94 25.63
CA GLY A 1 40.93 -13.36 26.01
C GLY A 1 40.83 -11.94 25.49
N LYS A 2 39.94 -11.69 24.54
CA LYS A 2 39.44 -10.35 24.21
C LYS A 2 37.94 -10.50 23.99
N SER A 3 37.17 -10.05 24.99
CA SER A 3 35.71 -10.06 24.96
C SER A 3 35.27 -8.97 24.00
N LEU A 4 34.66 -9.35 22.88
CA LEU A 4 34.00 -8.42 21.96
C LEU A 4 32.68 -7.97 22.62
N HIS A 5 32.64 -6.70 23.00
CA HIS A 5 31.45 -6.02 23.46
C HIS A 5 30.56 -5.75 22.23
N MET A 6 29.43 -6.47 22.10
CA MET A 6 28.41 -6.16 21.11
C MET A 6 27.59 -4.95 21.57
N PRO A 7 27.32 -3.94 20.73
CA PRO A 7 26.44 -2.85 21.11
C PRO A 7 25.00 -3.36 21.23
N ALA A 8 24.36 -3.01 22.35
CA ALA A 8 22.99 -3.39 22.67
C ALA A 8 21.99 -2.95 21.59
N THR A 9 21.14 -3.89 21.15
CA THR A 9 19.97 -3.65 20.29
C THR A 9 19.04 -2.66 21.00
N LYS A 10 19.00 -1.42 20.51
CA LYS A 10 18.18 -0.37 21.14
C LYS A 10 16.74 -0.51 20.63
N ARG A 11 15.84 -1.06 21.45
CA ARG A 11 14.40 -1.01 21.20
C ARG A 11 13.94 0.46 21.25
N LEU A 12 13.28 0.91 20.18
CA LEU A 12 12.60 2.21 20.16
C LEU A 12 11.36 2.13 21.05
N SER A 13 11.24 3.10 21.96
CA SER A 13 10.05 3.26 22.78
C SER A 13 8.90 3.89 21.98
N ILE A 14 7.66 3.60 22.38
CA ILE A 14 6.45 4.19 21.76
C ILE A 14 6.51 5.73 21.76
N SER A 15 7.11 6.34 22.77
CA SER A 15 7.31 7.80 22.86
C SER A 15 8.40 8.34 21.93
N GLU A 16 9.32 7.51 21.44
CA GLU A 16 10.26 7.87 20.37
C GLU A 16 9.60 7.73 19.01
N PHE A 17 8.78 6.69 18.81
CA PHE A 17 7.96 6.54 17.60
C PHE A 17 7.02 7.73 17.41
N HIS A 18 6.27 8.13 18.45
CA HIS A 18 5.39 9.31 18.39
C HIS A 18 6.12 10.62 18.10
N ARG A 19 7.39 10.76 18.48
CA ARG A 19 8.20 11.96 18.15
C ARG A 19 8.69 11.96 16.71
N LEU A 20 8.88 10.79 16.10
CA LEU A 20 9.26 10.65 14.70
C LEU A 20 8.08 10.92 13.75
N VAL A 21 6.85 10.58 14.16
CA VAL A 21 5.64 10.78 13.33
C VAL A 21 4.83 12.05 13.68
N ALA A 22 5.24 12.81 14.70
CA ALA A 22 4.63 14.11 14.99
C ALA A 22 5.15 15.16 14.01
N VAL A 23 4.39 15.41 12.94
CA VAL A 23 4.56 16.57 12.08
C VAL A 23 4.32 17.83 12.92
N SER A 24 5.36 18.64 13.12
CA SER A 24 5.18 20.00 13.65
C SER A 24 4.26 20.78 12.72
N GLU A 25 3.16 21.32 13.25
CA GLU A 25 2.22 22.14 12.50
C GLU A 25 2.96 23.28 11.77
N PRO A 26 2.74 23.47 10.46
CA PRO A 26 3.26 24.66 9.80
C PRO A 26 2.40 25.85 10.22
N ALA A 27 3.04 26.81 10.87
CA ALA A 27 2.49 28.15 11.05
C ALA A 27 2.37 28.84 9.68
N GLY A 28 1.14 28.93 9.16
CA GLY A 28 0.66 29.98 8.25
C GLY A 28 1.19 29.97 6.80
N GLY A 29 0.23 29.98 5.86
CA GLY A 29 0.44 30.43 4.47
C GLY A 29 -0.13 29.44 3.45
N GLU A 30 -1.33 29.73 2.94
CA GLU A 30 -1.87 29.07 1.74
C GLU A 30 -0.94 29.35 0.55
N GLU A 31 -0.29 28.32 0.00
CA GLU A 31 0.42 28.39 -1.27
C GLU A 31 -0.15 27.32 -2.21
N ALA A 32 -0.76 27.78 -3.29
CA ALA A 32 -1.47 26.96 -4.27
C ALA A 32 -0.51 26.04 -5.03
N LEU A 33 -0.87 24.76 -5.13
CA LEU A 33 -0.11 23.75 -5.89
C LEU A 33 -0.10 24.06 -7.41
N PRO A 34 1.03 23.81 -8.11
CA PRO A 34 1.15 24.10 -9.54
C PRO A 34 0.33 23.15 -10.41
N ARG A 35 -0.34 23.71 -11.43
CA ARG A 35 -1.12 22.96 -12.43
C ARG A 35 -0.19 22.29 -13.46
N GLY A 36 -0.28 20.96 -13.53
CA GLY A 36 0.41 20.14 -14.54
C GLY A 36 -0.32 20.12 -15.90
N PRO A 37 0.38 19.79 -17.00
CA PRO A 37 -0.12 19.99 -18.35
C PRO A 37 -0.86 18.75 -18.86
N SER A 38 -2.16 18.90 -19.12
CA SER A 38 -2.82 18.06 -20.11
C SER A 38 -3.84 18.90 -20.85
N GLY A 39 -3.36 19.53 -21.92
CA GLY A 39 -4.21 20.00 -23.00
C GLY A 39 -4.83 18.79 -23.69
N ASP A 40 -6.14 18.89 -23.90
CA ASP A 40 -6.94 18.01 -24.74
C ASP A 40 -6.21 17.59 -26.02
N VAL A 41 -6.03 16.28 -26.19
CA VAL A 41 -5.99 15.67 -27.53
C VAL A 41 -6.84 14.41 -27.49
N GLY A 42 -7.96 14.49 -28.19
CA GLY A 42 -9.05 13.52 -28.26
C GLY A 42 -8.61 12.05 -28.28
N ARG A 43 -8.89 11.36 -27.16
CA ARG A 43 -9.03 9.90 -27.15
C ARG A 43 -10.49 9.53 -27.04
N ARG A 44 -10.87 8.57 -27.90
CA ARG A 44 -12.20 7.96 -27.95
C ARG A 44 -12.55 7.38 -26.58
N ALA A 45 -13.74 7.71 -26.07
CA ALA A 45 -14.23 7.20 -24.80
C ALA A 45 -14.23 5.67 -24.79
N VAL A 46 -13.54 5.09 -23.81
CA VAL A 46 -13.57 3.65 -23.52
C VAL A 46 -14.81 3.41 -22.66
N PRO A 47 -15.73 2.50 -23.04
CA PRO A 47 -16.86 2.14 -22.18
C PRO A 47 -16.33 1.58 -20.84
N GLY A 48 -16.73 2.19 -19.72
CA GLY A 48 -16.37 1.72 -18.37
C GLY A 48 -15.45 2.62 -17.54
N THR A 49 -15.00 3.77 -18.06
CA THR A 49 -14.27 4.77 -17.26
C THR A 49 -15.21 5.85 -16.69
N ARG A 50 -14.96 6.25 -15.44
CA ARG A 50 -15.72 7.22 -14.64
C ARG A 50 -16.00 8.49 -15.46
N ARG A 51 -17.27 8.88 -15.59
CA ARG A 51 -17.71 10.08 -16.33
C ARG A 51 -17.91 11.24 -15.36
N TRP A 52 -17.17 12.33 -15.56
CA TRP A 52 -17.51 13.62 -14.97
C TRP A 52 -18.77 14.15 -15.66
N ILE A 53 -19.86 14.34 -14.91
CA ILE A 53 -21.07 14.99 -15.42
C ILE A 53 -21.25 16.29 -14.65
N SER A 54 -20.94 17.42 -15.29
CA SER A 54 -21.31 18.73 -14.77
C SER A 54 -22.81 18.92 -15.02
N LYS A 55 -23.62 18.84 -13.96
CA LYS A 55 -24.93 19.47 -13.95
C LYS A 55 -24.68 20.90 -13.48
N GLY A 56 -25.06 21.88 -14.30
CA GLY A 56 -24.50 23.24 -14.33
C GLY A 56 -24.66 24.15 -13.10
N ASP A 57 -24.73 23.64 -11.87
CA ASP A 57 -24.88 24.43 -10.65
C ASP A 57 -23.77 24.20 -9.60
N GLY A 58 -22.66 23.53 -9.97
CA GLY A 58 -21.48 23.41 -9.09
C GLY A 58 -21.58 22.34 -7.99
N ASP A 59 -22.55 21.43 -8.07
CA ASP A 59 -22.63 20.28 -7.17
C ASP A 59 -21.90 19.06 -7.77
N MET A 60 -20.86 18.59 -7.09
CA MET A 60 -20.06 17.43 -7.48
C MET A 60 -20.58 16.19 -6.75
N GLN A 61 -21.39 15.37 -7.42
CA GLN A 61 -21.83 14.09 -6.87
C GLN A 61 -21.02 12.91 -7.40
N LEU A 62 -20.42 12.15 -6.46
CA LEU A 62 -19.71 10.91 -6.73
C LEU A 62 -20.74 9.78 -6.86
N VAL A 63 -20.92 9.26 -8.07
CA VAL A 63 -21.78 8.09 -8.29
C VAL A 63 -20.87 6.87 -8.44
N VAL A 64 -20.87 6.03 -7.41
CA VAL A 64 -20.20 4.73 -7.43
C VAL A 64 -21.02 3.80 -8.31
N SER A 65 -20.54 3.51 -9.52
CA SER A 65 -21.09 2.42 -10.33
C SER A 65 -20.43 1.12 -9.90
N GLU A 66 -21.23 0.23 -9.31
CA GLU A 66 -20.85 -1.15 -9.03
C GLU A 66 -20.50 -1.85 -10.35
N LEU A 67 -19.21 -2.11 -10.57
CA LEU A 67 -18.72 -2.95 -11.65
C LEU A 67 -19.10 -4.39 -11.33
N ALA A 68 -20.23 -4.84 -11.89
CA ALA A 68 -20.50 -6.26 -12.01
C ALA A 68 -19.45 -6.87 -12.94
N VAL A 69 -18.65 -7.80 -12.41
CA VAL A 69 -17.68 -8.58 -13.18
C VAL A 69 -18.47 -9.48 -14.14
N PRO A 70 -18.26 -9.40 -15.47
CA PRO A 70 -18.91 -10.31 -16.40
C PRO A 70 -18.35 -11.72 -16.18
N GLU A 71 -19.19 -12.66 -15.79
CA GLU A 71 -18.84 -14.07 -15.73
C GLU A 71 -18.56 -14.59 -17.15
N GLY A 72 -17.37 -15.16 -17.37
CA GLY A 72 -17.04 -15.87 -18.61
C GLY A 72 -15.77 -15.44 -19.36
N SER A 73 -14.87 -14.66 -18.76
CA SER A 73 -13.52 -14.49 -19.32
C SER A 73 -12.69 -15.74 -19.00
N GLY A 74 -12.26 -16.50 -20.01
CA GLY A 74 -11.43 -17.71 -19.88
C GLY A 74 -9.98 -17.44 -19.42
N ALA A 75 -9.80 -16.52 -18.48
CA ALA A 75 -8.52 -16.27 -17.83
C ALA A 75 -8.15 -17.49 -16.95
N PRO A 76 -6.86 -17.88 -16.90
CA PRO A 76 -6.42 -18.93 -16.00
C PRO A 76 -6.72 -18.52 -14.55
N VAL A 77 -7.55 -19.33 -13.86
CA VAL A 77 -7.87 -19.09 -12.46
C VAL A 77 -6.61 -19.31 -11.64
N VAL A 78 -6.20 -18.30 -10.88
CA VAL A 78 -5.06 -18.43 -9.98
C VAL A 78 -5.51 -19.16 -8.71
N GLU A 79 -5.20 -20.45 -8.64
CA GLU A 79 -5.64 -21.32 -7.54
C GLU A 79 -4.65 -21.40 -6.37
N THR A 80 -3.37 -21.05 -6.59
CA THR A 80 -2.31 -21.16 -5.57
C THR A 80 -1.75 -19.80 -5.20
N VAL A 81 -1.29 -19.67 -3.95
CA VAL A 81 -0.64 -18.44 -3.49
C VAL A 81 0.68 -18.18 -4.23
N GLU A 82 1.44 -19.23 -4.56
CA GLU A 82 2.65 -19.12 -5.40
C GLU A 82 2.33 -18.63 -6.82
N GLY A 83 1.28 -19.15 -7.45
CA GLY A 83 0.83 -18.67 -8.75
C GLY A 83 0.41 -17.20 -8.70
N PHE A 84 -0.27 -16.78 -7.64
CA PHE A 84 -0.64 -15.38 -7.44
C PHE A 84 0.57 -14.49 -7.28
N LYS A 85 1.53 -14.90 -6.44
CA LYS A 85 2.79 -14.18 -6.23
C LYS A 85 3.50 -13.93 -7.56
N GLN A 86 3.68 -14.98 -8.37
CA GLN A 86 4.36 -14.89 -9.67
C GLN A 86 3.62 -14.00 -10.66
N ALA A 87 2.29 -14.15 -10.77
CA ALA A 87 1.49 -13.31 -11.66
C ALA A 87 1.52 -11.83 -11.23
N PHE A 88 1.44 -11.57 -9.92
CA PHE A 88 1.52 -10.23 -9.38
C PHE A 88 2.90 -9.59 -9.61
N ASP A 89 3.99 -10.35 -9.44
CA ASP A 89 5.34 -9.85 -9.73
C ASP A 89 5.48 -9.39 -11.18
N LEU A 90 4.94 -10.16 -12.14
CA LEU A 90 4.95 -9.77 -13.55
C LEU A 90 4.16 -8.47 -13.80
N ILE A 91 2.99 -8.32 -13.18
CA ILE A 91 2.18 -7.10 -13.28
C ILE A 91 2.95 -5.89 -12.73
N VAL A 92 3.60 -6.06 -11.58
CA VAL A 92 4.41 -5.00 -10.96
C VAL A 92 5.60 -4.64 -11.86
N ASP A 93 6.32 -5.62 -12.40
CA ASP A 93 7.45 -5.37 -13.28
C ASP A 93 7.02 -4.62 -14.56
N GLU A 94 5.90 -5.01 -15.19
CA GLU A 94 5.34 -4.29 -16.35
C GLU A 94 4.92 -2.86 -16.00
N TYR A 95 4.31 -2.67 -14.83
CA TYR A 95 3.92 -1.36 -14.30
C TYR A 95 5.10 -0.43 -14.08
N LEU A 96 6.15 -0.90 -13.41
CA LEU A 96 7.36 -0.10 -13.17
C LEU A 96 8.09 0.26 -14.48
N ASN A 97 7.94 -0.57 -15.52
CA ASN A 97 8.52 -0.40 -16.85
C ASN A 97 7.68 0.44 -17.83
N GLY A 98 6.49 0.91 -17.43
CA GLY A 98 5.75 1.91 -18.19
C GLY A 98 4.26 1.64 -18.43
N PHE A 99 3.66 0.59 -17.84
CA PHE A 99 2.21 0.52 -17.81
C PHE A 99 1.62 1.62 -16.92
N ASP A 100 0.41 2.06 -17.24
CA ASP A 100 -0.32 2.96 -16.37
C ASP A 100 -1.01 2.20 -15.22
N ALA A 101 -1.35 2.92 -14.15
CA ALA A 101 -1.96 2.33 -12.96
C ALA A 101 -3.34 1.71 -13.25
N SER A 102 -4.07 2.20 -14.24
CA SER A 102 -5.40 1.64 -14.58
C SER A 102 -5.26 0.25 -15.20
N GLU A 103 -4.26 0.06 -16.06
CA GLU A 103 -3.97 -1.24 -16.66
C GLU A 103 -3.47 -2.24 -15.62
N ALA A 104 -2.53 -1.85 -14.76
CA ALA A 104 -2.07 -2.70 -13.66
C ALA A 104 -3.23 -3.10 -12.72
N CYS A 105 -4.10 -2.15 -12.37
CA CYS A 105 -5.31 -2.42 -11.58
C CYS A 105 -6.27 -3.41 -12.28
N ARG A 106 -6.41 -3.34 -13.61
CA ARG A 106 -7.20 -4.30 -14.41
C ARG A 106 -6.57 -5.69 -14.36
N CYS A 107 -5.26 -5.81 -14.58
CA CYS A 107 -4.57 -7.09 -14.54
C CYS A 107 -4.71 -7.79 -13.18
N VAL A 108 -4.61 -7.06 -12.06
CA VAL A 108 -4.81 -7.63 -10.72
C VAL A 108 -6.23 -8.17 -10.56
N LEU A 109 -7.24 -7.43 -11.03
CA LEU A 109 -8.64 -7.87 -10.96
C LEU A 109 -8.89 -9.14 -11.80
N GLU A 110 -8.22 -9.26 -12.95
CA GLU A 110 -8.32 -10.41 -13.87
C GLU A 110 -7.69 -11.69 -13.32
N LEU A 111 -6.86 -11.61 -12.29
CA LEU A 111 -6.38 -12.81 -11.57
C LEU A 111 -7.51 -13.54 -10.84
N GLN A 112 -8.64 -12.86 -10.58
CA GLN A 112 -9.84 -13.39 -9.91
C GLN A 112 -9.54 -14.17 -8.62
N ALA A 113 -8.58 -13.70 -7.82
CA ALA A 113 -8.11 -14.38 -6.61
C ALA A 113 -8.15 -13.48 -5.36
N PRO A 114 -9.35 -13.02 -4.94
CA PRO A 114 -9.52 -12.09 -3.82
C PRO A 114 -8.93 -12.60 -2.49
N GLN A 115 -8.89 -13.92 -2.28
CA GLN A 115 -8.29 -14.55 -1.10
C GLN A 115 -6.78 -14.28 -0.97
N PHE A 116 -6.12 -13.86 -2.04
CA PHE A 116 -4.69 -13.54 -2.05
C PHE A 116 -4.40 -12.04 -2.13
N HIS A 117 -5.41 -11.15 -2.09
CA HIS A 117 -5.19 -9.71 -2.26
C HIS A 117 -4.30 -9.08 -1.19
N PHE A 118 -4.21 -9.63 0.03
CA PHE A 118 -3.24 -9.20 1.03
C PHE A 118 -1.78 -9.33 0.55
N GLN A 119 -1.50 -10.24 -0.41
CA GLN A 119 -0.19 -10.37 -1.04
C GLN A 119 0.15 -9.19 -1.93
N VAL A 120 -0.84 -8.46 -2.48
CA VAL A 120 -0.59 -7.23 -3.24
C VAL A 120 0.11 -6.21 -2.35
N VAL A 121 -0.36 -6.02 -1.11
CA VAL A 121 0.27 -5.12 -0.13
C VAL A 121 1.61 -5.68 0.31
N LYS A 122 1.66 -6.95 0.76
CA LYS A 122 2.91 -7.53 1.27
C LYS A 122 4.02 -7.48 0.22
N ARG A 123 3.78 -7.99 -0.98
CA ARG A 123 4.78 -8.04 -2.04
C ARG A 123 5.07 -6.66 -2.61
N GLY A 124 4.04 -5.83 -2.83
CA GLY A 124 4.22 -4.48 -3.34
C GLY A 124 5.11 -3.65 -2.43
N VAL A 125 4.81 -3.61 -1.14
CA VAL A 125 5.61 -2.87 -0.16
C VAL A 125 7.03 -3.41 -0.06
N LEU A 126 7.21 -4.74 0.02
CA LEU A 126 8.56 -5.33 0.04
C LEU A 126 9.36 -4.98 -1.23
N ARG A 127 8.73 -5.05 -2.41
CA ARG A 127 9.33 -4.61 -3.67
C ARG A 127 9.76 -3.15 -3.61
N ALA A 128 8.91 -2.27 -3.07
CA ALA A 128 9.19 -0.84 -2.96
C ALA A 128 10.26 -0.48 -1.91
N MET A 129 10.50 -1.37 -0.93
CA MET A 129 11.56 -1.21 0.07
C MET A 129 12.95 -1.46 -0.53
N ASP A 130 13.04 -2.30 -1.57
CA ASP A 130 14.28 -2.63 -2.27
C ASP A 130 14.64 -1.64 -3.40
N GLU A 131 13.69 -0.79 -3.80
CA GLU A 131 13.80 0.03 -5.01
C GLU A 131 14.02 1.53 -4.72
N ALA A 132 14.31 2.29 -5.78
CA ALA A 132 14.52 3.75 -5.70
C ALA A 132 13.20 4.51 -5.49
N ASP A 133 13.32 5.81 -5.18
CA ASP A 133 12.18 6.66 -4.78
C ASP A 133 11.06 6.70 -5.83
N ARG A 134 11.40 6.58 -7.12
CA ARG A 134 10.42 6.54 -8.22
C ARG A 134 9.53 5.29 -8.12
N GLU A 135 10.13 4.12 -8.01
CA GLU A 135 9.43 2.84 -7.96
C GLU A 135 8.59 2.75 -6.69
N ARG A 136 9.08 3.32 -5.58
CA ARG A 136 8.32 3.44 -4.34
C ARG A 136 7.04 4.24 -4.50
N GLU A 137 7.13 5.41 -5.12
CA GLU A 137 5.97 6.25 -5.42
C GLU A 137 4.98 5.53 -6.33
N LEU A 138 5.47 4.85 -7.37
CA LEU A 138 4.62 4.07 -8.28
C LEU A 138 3.85 2.98 -7.51
N ILE A 139 4.50 2.23 -6.63
CA ILE A 139 3.82 1.20 -5.83
C ILE A 139 2.76 1.83 -4.92
N ALA A 140 3.04 2.97 -4.28
CA ALA A 140 2.03 3.67 -3.48
C ALA A 140 0.80 4.03 -4.33
N ILE A 141 1.01 4.58 -5.52
CA ILE A 141 -0.05 4.90 -6.50
C ILE A 141 -0.86 3.65 -6.88
N LEU A 142 -0.21 2.51 -7.12
CA LEU A 142 -0.89 1.25 -7.45
C LEU A 142 -1.78 0.76 -6.29
N LEU A 143 -1.28 0.79 -5.06
CA LEU A 143 -2.05 0.38 -3.88
C LEU A 143 -3.28 1.28 -3.67
N SER A 144 -3.12 2.60 -3.83
CA SER A 144 -4.23 3.55 -3.75
C SER A 144 -5.25 3.33 -4.88
N CYS A 145 -4.79 3.11 -6.12
CA CYS A 145 -5.68 2.77 -7.25
C CYS A 145 -6.50 1.50 -6.99
N LEU A 146 -5.88 0.44 -6.47
CA LEU A 146 -6.56 -0.81 -6.16
C LEU A 146 -7.56 -0.64 -5.00
N HIS A 147 -7.24 0.19 -4.02
CA HIS A 147 -8.13 0.49 -2.90
C HIS A 147 -9.35 1.29 -3.34
N GLU A 148 -9.15 2.38 -4.09
CA GLU A 148 -10.24 3.23 -4.62
C GLU A 148 -11.18 2.50 -5.59
N ARG A 149 -10.72 1.41 -6.20
CA ARG A 149 -11.52 0.55 -7.09
C ARG A 149 -12.27 -0.55 -6.33
N GLY A 150 -12.05 -0.69 -5.03
CA GLY A 150 -12.65 -1.73 -4.20
C GLY A 150 -12.01 -3.11 -4.37
N THR A 151 -10.95 -3.24 -5.17
CA THR A 151 -10.21 -4.49 -5.32
C THR A 151 -9.47 -4.83 -4.03
N LEU A 152 -8.87 -3.83 -3.39
CA LEU A 152 -8.09 -3.99 -2.16
C LEU A 152 -8.84 -3.36 -0.98
N THR A 153 -9.45 -4.18 -0.12
CA THR A 153 -10.19 -3.67 1.06
C THR A 153 -9.24 -3.25 2.19
N ALA A 154 -9.72 -2.44 3.14
CA ALA A 154 -8.94 -2.05 4.32
C ALA A 154 -8.49 -3.27 5.14
N GLU A 155 -9.28 -4.34 5.19
CA GLU A 155 -8.93 -5.60 5.84
C GLU A 155 -7.79 -6.30 5.12
N GLN A 156 -7.77 -6.30 3.78
CA GLN A 156 -6.67 -6.86 2.99
C GLN A 156 -5.39 -6.04 3.14
N VAL A 157 -5.50 -4.70 3.18
CA VAL A 157 -4.38 -3.80 3.50
C VAL A 157 -3.80 -4.13 4.87
N ALA A 158 -4.66 -4.19 5.89
CA ALA A 158 -4.29 -4.53 7.26
C ALA A 158 -3.64 -5.92 7.35
N ALA A 159 -4.19 -6.93 6.67
CA ALA A 159 -3.63 -8.27 6.63
C ALA A 159 -2.25 -8.31 5.97
N GLY A 160 -2.06 -7.57 4.87
CA GLY A 160 -0.78 -7.48 4.18
C GLY A 160 0.31 -6.86 5.04
N PHE A 161 0.03 -5.71 5.67
CA PHE A 161 0.98 -5.07 6.59
C PHE A 161 1.31 -5.94 7.81
N ARG A 162 0.31 -6.60 8.42
CA ARG A 162 0.56 -7.57 9.50
C ARG A 162 1.48 -8.71 9.07
N ALA A 163 1.30 -9.19 7.84
CA ALA A 163 2.14 -10.25 7.30
C ALA A 163 3.58 -9.78 7.01
N ILE A 164 3.84 -8.48 6.85
CA ILE A 164 5.21 -7.92 6.81
C ILE A 164 5.74 -7.78 8.24
N LEU A 165 4.93 -7.25 9.17
CA LEU A 165 5.31 -7.06 10.57
C LEU A 165 5.70 -8.37 11.25
N ALA A 166 5.02 -9.48 10.92
CA ALA A 166 5.34 -10.82 11.42
C ALA A 166 6.74 -11.30 11.00
N ASP A 167 7.22 -10.85 9.83
CA ASP A 167 8.52 -11.21 9.28
C ASP A 167 9.59 -10.12 9.52
N LEU A 168 9.24 -9.04 10.25
CA LEU A 168 10.09 -7.84 10.33
C LEU A 168 11.45 -8.13 10.98
N ASP A 169 11.49 -8.96 12.02
CA ASP A 169 12.75 -9.31 12.68
C ASP A 169 13.72 -9.98 11.69
N ASP A 170 13.24 -10.93 10.89
CA ASP A 170 14.03 -11.59 9.86
C ASP A 170 14.41 -10.62 8.73
N LEU A 171 13.47 -9.77 8.28
CA LEU A 171 13.73 -8.75 7.26
C LEU A 171 14.82 -7.76 7.69
N THR A 172 14.91 -7.41 8.98
CA THR A 172 15.94 -6.48 9.47
C THR A 172 17.35 -7.07 9.49
N ILE A 173 17.48 -8.40 9.46
CA ILE A 173 18.78 -9.07 9.33
C ILE A 173 19.39 -8.76 7.96
N ASP A 174 18.56 -8.84 6.91
CA ASP A 174 18.99 -8.62 5.53
C ASP A 174 18.97 -7.14 5.14
N MET A 175 17.99 -6.38 5.65
CA MET A 175 17.79 -4.96 5.38
C MET A 175 17.68 -4.17 6.70
N PRO A 176 18.78 -3.60 7.23
CA PRO A 176 18.76 -2.82 8.48
C PRO A 176 17.81 -1.61 8.47
N THR A 177 17.42 -1.13 7.28
CA THR A 177 16.46 -0.03 7.08
C THR A 177 15.01 -0.48 6.98
N ALA A 178 14.71 -1.79 7.12
CA ALA A 178 13.35 -2.31 6.96
C ALA A 178 12.34 -1.68 7.92
N THR A 179 12.70 -1.52 9.20
CA THR A 179 11.81 -0.91 10.20
C THR A 179 11.43 0.54 9.87
N PRO A 180 12.37 1.48 9.66
CA PRO A 180 11.99 2.86 9.33
C PRO A 180 11.26 2.98 7.98
N LEU A 181 11.58 2.15 6.99
CA LEU A 181 10.85 2.14 5.71
C LEU A 181 9.42 1.66 5.89
N LEU A 182 9.20 0.54 6.58
CA LEU A 182 7.87 0.03 6.85
C LEU A 182 7.02 1.02 7.67
N ALA A 183 7.63 1.72 8.62
CA ALA A 183 6.96 2.77 9.38
C ALA A 183 6.47 3.92 8.48
N HIS A 184 7.25 4.30 7.46
CA HIS A 184 6.85 5.29 6.47
C HIS A 184 5.63 4.82 5.67
N PHE A 185 5.68 3.60 5.11
CA PHE A 185 4.54 3.03 4.38
C PHE A 185 3.27 2.93 5.23
N LEU A 186 3.39 2.60 6.51
CA LEU A 186 2.25 2.56 7.43
C LEU A 186 1.67 3.96 7.68
N ALA A 187 2.53 4.99 7.77
CA ALA A 187 2.07 6.36 7.90
C ALA A 187 1.33 6.83 6.65
N ASP A 188 1.90 6.59 5.47
CA ASP A 188 1.30 6.93 4.18
C ASP A 188 -0.04 6.22 4.00
N ALA A 189 -0.11 4.91 4.27
CA ALA A 189 -1.35 4.14 4.16
C ALA A 189 -2.47 4.69 5.06
N VAL A 190 -2.14 5.28 6.22
CA VAL A 190 -3.13 5.94 7.08
C VAL A 190 -3.53 7.31 6.53
N LEU A 191 -2.58 8.09 6.03
CA LEU A 191 -2.82 9.42 5.46
C LEU A 191 -3.68 9.34 4.19
N ASP A 192 -3.44 8.32 3.37
CA ASP A 192 -4.16 8.06 2.12
C ASP A 192 -5.49 7.31 2.36
N GLY A 193 -5.79 6.93 3.61
CA GLY A 193 -7.04 6.29 3.99
C GLY A 193 -7.14 4.79 3.67
N LEU A 194 -6.07 4.15 3.20
CA LEU A 194 -6.00 2.71 2.93
C LEU A 194 -6.10 1.88 4.22
N LEU A 195 -5.54 2.41 5.33
CA LEU A 195 -5.53 1.76 6.63
C LEU A 195 -6.18 2.67 7.69
N PRO A 196 -7.26 2.23 8.35
CA PRO A 196 -7.85 3.00 9.43
C PRO A 196 -6.87 3.21 10.59
N ARG A 197 -6.75 4.44 11.10
CA ARG A 197 -5.90 4.75 12.27
C ARG A 197 -6.19 3.85 13.49
N ALA A 198 -7.45 3.45 13.67
CA ALA A 198 -7.86 2.56 14.75
C ALA A 198 -7.22 1.16 14.67
N GLU A 199 -6.90 0.67 13.45
CA GLU A 199 -6.18 -0.59 13.28
C GLU A 199 -4.77 -0.50 13.87
N LEU A 200 -4.01 0.57 13.58
CA LEU A 200 -2.67 0.76 14.15
C LEU A 200 -2.70 0.79 15.69
N ALA A 201 -3.67 1.47 16.28
CA ALA A 201 -3.83 1.52 17.73
C ALA A 201 -4.08 0.13 18.33
N ARG A 202 -4.87 -0.72 17.64
CA ARG A 202 -5.08 -2.11 18.06
C ARG A 202 -3.79 -2.91 18.00
N TRP A 203 -3.02 -2.78 16.92
CA TRP A 203 -1.77 -3.53 16.76
C TRP A 203 -0.76 -3.16 17.84
N ALA A 204 -0.65 -1.87 18.17
CA ALA A 204 0.23 -1.42 19.25
C ALA A 204 -0.13 -2.08 20.60
N ALA A 205 -1.42 -2.26 20.89
CA ALA A 205 -1.86 -2.99 22.07
C ALA A 205 -1.51 -4.50 21.98
N ASP A 206 -1.73 -5.12 20.83
CA ASP A 206 -1.43 -6.55 20.60
C ASP A 206 0.08 -6.84 20.75
N PHE A 207 0.94 -6.00 20.16
CA PHE A 207 2.39 -6.13 20.27
C PHE A 207 2.93 -5.74 21.65
N SER A 208 2.25 -4.84 22.37
CA SER A 208 2.58 -4.51 23.76
C SER A 208 2.14 -5.60 24.75
N ALA A 209 1.19 -6.46 24.36
CA ALA A 209 0.65 -7.54 25.20
C ALA A 209 1.41 -8.88 25.06
N ALA A 210 2.42 -8.97 24.18
CA ALA A 210 3.29 -10.13 24.09
C ALA A 210 4.01 -10.38 25.43
N PRO A 211 4.04 -11.63 25.94
CA PRO A 211 4.11 -11.88 27.36
C PRO A 211 5.48 -11.58 27.95
N ALA A 212 5.49 -10.84 29.07
CA ALA A 212 6.60 -10.75 30.02
C ALA A 212 6.88 -12.09 30.76
N ALA A 213 6.55 -13.24 30.16
CA ALA A 213 6.54 -14.56 30.80
C ALA A 213 7.62 -15.51 30.23
N ALA A 214 8.84 -15.01 30.03
CA ALA A 214 10.02 -15.84 29.72
C ALA A 214 11.25 -15.43 30.56
N ALA A 215 11.02 -14.98 31.80
CA ALA A 215 12.06 -14.75 32.78
C ALA A 215 11.56 -15.16 34.17
N ALA A 216 11.53 -16.47 34.42
CA ALA A 216 11.42 -17.07 35.74
C ALA A 216 12.35 -18.29 35.81
#